data_AF-A0AA35TZG9-F1
#
_entry.id   AF-A0AA35TZG9-F1
#
_cell.length_a   1.000
_cell.length_b   1.000
_cell.length_c   1.000
_cell.angle_alpha   90.00
_cell.angle_beta   90.00
_cell.angle_gamma   90.00
#
_symmetry.space_group_name_H-M   'P 1'
#
loop_
_entity.id
_entity.type
_entity.pdbx_description
1 polymer ?
#
loop_
_entity_poly.entity_id
_entity_poly.type
_entity_poly.pdbx_seq_one_letter_code
_entity_poly.pdbx_strand_id
1 'polypeptide(L)'
;MDDWVLDSLVGFLKSPTWSLAVGGFTDKNCVVFDPGEENKFSYTDIHREYQKLVEGLLEKFTAELGISGDQFTHACSLLQTSKAGQENEDLFEQVLAADDFLKFKENMVRRNIDLELQALTLLQKQMGHSPNVYDKGSVSRDTGAIGNSRKILEEEEERLLEEVVKQSEAQYQLQRSLDDEELQRLIEQAKR
;
A
#
# COMPACT_ATOMS: atom_id res chain seq x y z
N MET A 1 -18.96 30.91 24.34
CA MET A 1 -20.03 30.93 23.33
C MET A 1 -19.82 29.66 22.56
N ASP A 2 -20.73 28.71 22.71
CA ASP A 2 -20.70 27.46 21.97
C ASP A 2 -20.89 27.79 20.50
N ASP A 3 -19.83 27.63 19.71
CA ASP A 3 -19.94 27.77 18.27
C ASP A 3 -20.57 26.49 17.75
N TRP A 4 -21.90 26.51 17.61
CA TRP A 4 -22.68 25.37 17.13
C TRP A 4 -22.20 24.87 15.76
N VAL A 5 -21.55 25.72 14.96
CA VAL A 5 -20.96 25.34 13.66
C VAL A 5 -19.80 24.39 13.87
N LEU A 6 -18.96 24.66 14.89
CA LEU A 6 -17.86 23.80 15.28
C LEU A 6 -18.36 22.41 15.70
N ASP A 7 -19.34 22.37 16.60
CA ASP A 7 -19.91 21.11 17.09
C ASP A 7 -20.56 20.32 15.95
N SER A 8 -21.24 21.02 15.03
CA SER A 8 -21.84 20.41 13.84
C SER A 8 -20.79 19.84 12.89
N LEU A 9 -19.67 20.56 12.68
CA LEU A 9 -18.56 20.09 11.85
C LEU A 9 -17.90 18.85 12.47
N VAL A 10 -17.61 18.85 13.77
CA VAL A 10 -17.06 17.68 14.46
C VAL A 10 -18.02 16.49 14.38
N GLY A 11 -19.32 16.73 14.55
CA GLY A 11 -20.35 15.70 14.37
C GLY A 11 -20.37 15.14 12.95
N PHE A 12 -20.21 15.99 11.94
CA PHE A 12 -20.15 15.59 10.53
C PHE A 12 -18.91 14.74 10.22
N LEU A 13 -17.72 15.14 10.67
CA LEU A 13 -16.49 14.38 10.45
C LEU A 13 -16.51 13.00 11.14
N LYS A 14 -17.29 12.85 12.21
CA LYS A 14 -17.53 11.54 12.86
C LYS A 14 -18.60 10.70 12.17
N SER A 15 -19.35 11.27 11.24
CA SER A 15 -20.46 10.58 10.61
C SER A 15 -20.00 9.43 9.71
N PRO A 16 -20.84 8.40 9.50
CA PRO A 16 -20.59 7.36 8.50
C PRO A 16 -20.44 7.94 7.08
N THR A 17 -21.15 9.03 6.76
CA THR A 17 -21.05 9.68 5.45
C THR A 17 -19.63 10.14 5.17
N TRP A 18 -18.98 10.79 6.14
CA TRP A 18 -17.58 11.20 6.03
C TRP A 18 -16.65 9.98 6.04
N SER A 19 -16.74 9.17 7.10
CA SER A 19 -15.76 8.09 7.34
C SER A 19 -15.78 7.01 6.25
N LEU A 20 -16.94 6.67 5.69
CA LEU A 20 -17.02 5.71 4.57
C LEU A 20 -16.49 6.31 3.27
N ALA A 21 -16.75 7.59 3.01
CA ALA A 21 -16.30 8.24 1.79
C ALA A 21 -14.77 8.41 1.79
N VAL A 22 -14.24 9.03 2.84
CA VAL A 22 -12.80 9.28 3.00
C VAL A 22 -12.04 7.96 3.21
N GLY A 23 -12.49 7.12 4.13
CA GLY A 23 -11.87 5.81 4.38
C GLY A 23 -11.90 4.90 3.16
N GLY A 24 -13.04 4.81 2.47
CA GLY A 24 -13.16 4.02 1.24
C GLY A 24 -12.29 4.53 0.10
N PHE A 25 -12.12 5.85 -0.03
CA PHE A 25 -11.18 6.43 -0.98
C PHE A 25 -9.73 6.06 -0.63
N THR A 26 -9.34 6.24 0.63
CA THR A 26 -7.99 5.93 1.11
C THR A 26 -7.67 4.45 0.90
N ASP A 27 -8.55 3.54 1.32
CA ASP A 27 -8.37 2.08 1.19
C ASP A 27 -8.19 1.64 -0.26
N LYS A 28 -8.93 2.25 -1.18
CA LYS A 28 -8.86 1.93 -2.61
C LYS A 28 -7.55 2.37 -3.25
N ASN A 29 -6.97 3.47 -2.79
CA ASN A 29 -5.90 4.17 -3.48
C ASN A 29 -4.54 4.10 -2.75
N CYS A 30 -4.48 3.71 -1.48
CA CYS A 30 -3.25 3.73 -0.69
C CYS A 30 -2.21 2.71 -1.15
N VAL A 31 -2.60 1.64 -1.85
CA VAL A 31 -1.71 0.54 -2.27
C VAL A 31 -0.50 0.98 -3.11
N VAL A 32 -0.63 2.09 -3.85
CA VAL A 32 0.47 2.60 -4.69
C VAL A 32 1.50 3.43 -3.90
N PHE A 33 1.16 3.83 -2.67
CA PHE A 33 1.96 4.71 -1.82
C PHE A 33 2.98 3.90 -1.02
N ASP A 34 4.23 4.32 -1.13
CA ASP A 34 5.36 3.75 -0.42
C ASP A 34 6.04 4.79 0.50
N PRO A 35 6.74 4.36 1.56
CA PRO A 35 7.42 5.26 2.50
C PRO A 35 8.70 5.90 1.92
N GLY A 36 9.02 5.69 0.65
CA GLY A 36 10.17 6.31 -0.01
C GLY A 36 10.01 7.81 -0.19
N GLU A 37 11.15 8.50 -0.29
CA GLU A 37 11.21 9.96 -0.52
C GLU A 37 10.74 10.36 -1.93
N GLU A 38 10.85 9.45 -2.90
CA GLU A 38 10.48 9.72 -4.29
C GLU A 38 8.95 9.81 -4.47
N ASN A 39 8.47 10.93 -5.02
CA ASN A 39 7.07 11.13 -5.30
C ASN A 39 6.75 10.73 -6.75
N LYS A 40 5.87 9.73 -6.91
CA LYS A 40 5.37 9.28 -8.22
C LYS A 40 4.32 10.25 -8.75
N PHE A 41 4.27 10.44 -10.08
CA PHE A 41 3.25 11.28 -10.73
C PHE A 41 1.81 10.88 -10.36
N SER A 42 1.56 9.58 -10.18
CA SER A 42 0.27 9.05 -9.74
C SER A 42 -0.20 9.60 -8.40
N TYR A 43 0.70 9.99 -7.49
CA TYR A 43 0.31 10.53 -6.18
C TYR A 43 -0.42 11.86 -6.31
N THR A 44 0.03 12.72 -7.23
CA THR A 44 -0.59 14.02 -7.47
C THR A 44 -1.99 13.88 -8.05
N ASP A 45 -2.19 12.93 -8.96
CA ASP A 45 -3.51 12.69 -9.55
C ASP A 45 -4.50 12.18 -8.50
N ILE A 46 -4.07 11.24 -7.65
CA ILE A 46 -4.89 10.74 -6.54
C ILE A 46 -5.16 11.86 -5.52
N HIS A 47 -4.19 12.71 -5.21
CA HIS A 47 -4.40 13.85 -4.29
C HIS A 47 -5.44 14.83 -4.83
N ARG A 48 -5.44 15.12 -6.14
CA ARG A 48 -6.48 15.96 -6.77
C ARG A 48 -7.86 15.35 -6.68
N GLU A 49 -7.98 14.03 -6.79
CA GLU A 49 -9.26 13.34 -6.59
C GLU A 49 -9.70 13.41 -5.12
N TYR A 50 -8.75 13.28 -4.18
CA TYR A 50 -9.01 13.44 -2.76
C TYR A 50 -9.49 14.85 -2.41
N GLN A 51 -8.85 15.88 -2.98
CA GLN A 51 -9.27 17.29 -2.84
C GLN A 51 -10.73 17.47 -3.25
N LYS A 52 -11.08 17.01 -4.45
CA LYS A 52 -12.47 17.10 -4.96
C LYS A 52 -13.46 16.35 -4.08
N LEU A 53 -13.06 15.21 -3.52
CA LEU A 53 -13.89 14.44 -2.61
C LEU A 53 -14.18 15.23 -1.33
N VAL A 54 -13.13 15.75 -0.68
CA VAL A 54 -13.25 16.54 0.56
C VAL A 54 -14.04 17.81 0.33
N GLU A 55 -13.71 18.58 -0.72
CA GLU A 55 -14.44 19.79 -1.12
C GLU A 55 -15.93 19.49 -1.35
N GLY A 56 -16.25 18.45 -2.12
CA GLY A 56 -17.64 18.08 -2.40
C GLY A 56 -18.42 17.57 -1.19
N LEU A 57 -17.76 16.99 -0.18
CA LEU A 57 -18.40 16.60 1.09
C LEU A 57 -18.70 17.83 1.96
N LEU A 58 -17.73 18.75 2.08
CA LEU A 58 -17.87 19.96 2.86
C LEU A 58 -18.86 20.96 2.23
N GLU A 59 -18.87 21.07 0.91
CA GLU A 59 -19.84 21.90 0.18
C GLU A 59 -21.27 21.42 0.43
N LYS A 60 -21.52 20.10 0.37
CA LYS A 60 -22.84 19.53 0.72
C LYS A 60 -23.23 19.82 2.17
N PHE A 61 -22.30 19.57 3.11
CA PHE A 61 -22.54 19.82 4.54
C PHE A 61 -22.92 21.29 4.82
N THR A 62 -22.13 22.24 4.27
CA THR A 62 -22.38 23.67 4.45
C THR A 62 -23.67 24.13 3.78
N ALA A 63 -23.98 23.61 2.59
CA ALA A 63 -25.22 23.89 1.88
C ALA A 63 -26.47 23.36 2.62
N GLU A 64 -26.39 22.15 3.18
CA GLU A 64 -27.50 21.53 3.92
C GLU A 64 -27.84 22.27 5.22
N LEU A 65 -26.84 22.82 5.90
CA LEU A 65 -27.01 23.57 7.15
C LEU A 65 -27.16 25.08 6.95
N GLY A 66 -27.01 25.58 5.72
CA GLY A 66 -27.03 27.01 5.43
C GLY A 66 -25.88 27.78 6.08
N ILE A 67 -24.72 27.14 6.28
CA ILE A 67 -23.52 27.74 6.87
C ILE A 67 -22.85 28.62 5.80
N SER A 68 -22.55 29.87 6.13
CA SER A 68 -21.81 30.75 5.23
C SER A 68 -20.32 30.42 5.20
N GLY A 69 -19.62 30.78 4.12
CA GLY A 69 -18.17 30.59 4.01
C GLY A 69 -17.37 31.25 5.14
N ASP A 70 -17.81 32.42 5.60
CA ASP A 70 -17.19 33.13 6.73
C ASP A 70 -17.37 32.36 8.06
N GLN A 71 -18.56 31.81 8.29
CA GLN A 71 -18.84 30.97 9.47
C GLN A 71 -18.03 29.68 9.45
N PHE A 72 -17.93 29.03 8.28
CA PHE A 72 -17.12 27.83 8.12
C PHE A 72 -15.64 28.11 8.38
N THR A 73 -15.10 29.20 7.81
CA THR A 73 -13.71 29.61 8.02
C THR A 73 -13.45 29.94 9.49
N HIS A 74 -14.39 30.61 10.16
CA HIS A 74 -14.31 30.86 11.58
C HIS A 74 -14.28 29.56 12.40
N ALA A 75 -15.18 28.62 12.11
CA ALA A 75 -15.19 27.31 12.75
C ALA A 75 -13.87 26.56 12.55
N CYS A 76 -13.29 26.54 11.34
CA CYS A 76 -11.98 25.95 11.08
C CYS A 76 -10.86 26.61 11.90
N SER A 77 -10.89 27.94 12.09
CA SER A 77 -9.89 28.64 12.92
C SER A 77 -10.01 28.28 14.42
N LEU A 78 -11.23 28.12 14.92
CA LEU A 78 -11.49 27.66 16.28
C LEU A 78 -11.09 26.20 16.46
N LEU A 79 -11.25 25.38 15.43
CA LEU A 79 -10.90 23.98 15.44
C LEU A 79 -9.40 23.76 15.68
N GLN A 80 -8.53 24.63 15.15
CA GLN A 80 -7.09 24.55 15.38
C GLN A 80 -6.66 24.93 16.81
N THR A 81 -7.49 25.70 17.54
CA THR A 81 -7.13 26.28 18.84
C THR A 81 -7.92 25.70 20.01
N SER A 82 -9.03 25.01 19.72
CA SER A 82 -9.95 24.48 20.72
C SER A 82 -9.55 23.09 21.22
N LYS A 83 -10.05 22.71 22.40
CA LYS A 83 -9.93 21.34 22.94
C LYS A 83 -10.59 20.29 22.06
N ALA A 84 -11.74 20.62 21.46
CA ALA A 84 -12.41 19.73 20.51
C ALA A 84 -11.53 19.42 19.30
N GLY A 85 -10.72 20.40 18.87
CA GLY A 85 -9.61 20.25 17.93
C GLY A 85 -8.61 19.17 18.32
N GLN A 86 -8.08 19.29 19.54
CA GLN A 86 -7.05 18.39 20.07
C GLN A 86 -7.57 16.96 20.26
N GLU A 87 -8.82 16.79 20.69
CA GLU A 87 -9.40 15.47 20.92
C GLU A 87 -9.75 14.72 19.62
N ASN A 88 -9.84 15.43 18.49
CA ASN A 88 -10.23 14.84 17.21
C ASN A 88 -9.22 15.16 16.10
N GLU A 89 -7.94 15.28 16.49
CA GLU A 89 -6.82 15.67 15.63
C GLU A 89 -6.78 14.88 14.31
N ASP A 90 -6.94 13.55 14.36
CA ASP A 90 -6.94 12.67 13.18
C ASP A 90 -8.03 13.03 12.16
N LEU A 91 -9.22 13.43 12.63
CA LEU A 91 -10.33 13.82 11.74
C LEU A 91 -10.02 15.14 11.04
N PHE A 92 -9.36 16.05 11.73
CA PHE A 92 -8.96 17.33 11.14
C PHE A 92 -7.76 17.18 10.24
N GLU A 93 -6.83 16.28 10.57
CA GLU A 93 -5.71 15.94 9.70
C GLU A 93 -6.21 15.47 8.32
N GLN A 94 -7.29 14.68 8.27
CA GLN A 94 -7.92 14.28 7.00
C GLN A 94 -8.44 15.47 6.19
N VAL A 95 -9.03 16.47 6.84
CA VAL A 95 -9.49 17.69 6.17
C VAL A 95 -8.29 18.50 5.66
N LEU A 96 -7.28 18.72 6.52
CA LEU A 96 -6.07 19.49 6.20
C LEU A 96 -5.23 18.83 5.11
N ALA A 97 -5.26 17.50 5.01
CA ALA A 97 -4.60 16.75 3.95
C ALA A 97 -5.16 17.08 2.55
N ALA A 98 -6.34 17.69 2.43
CA ALA A 98 -6.79 18.21 1.15
C ALA A 98 -5.85 19.32 0.63
N ASP A 99 -5.38 20.21 1.50
CA ASP A 99 -4.48 21.31 1.11
C ASP A 99 -2.99 20.96 1.26
N ASP A 100 -2.65 19.98 2.09
CA ASP A 100 -1.28 19.55 2.36
C ASP A 100 -0.98 18.18 1.75
N PHE A 101 -0.24 18.18 0.63
CA PHE A 101 0.17 16.96 -0.06
C PHE A 101 1.05 16.03 0.80
N LEU A 102 1.90 16.58 1.67
CA LEU A 102 2.79 15.76 2.49
C LEU A 102 2.02 15.00 3.55
N LYS A 103 1.07 15.67 4.22
CA LYS A 103 0.14 15.01 5.14
C LYS A 103 -0.74 13.99 4.43
N PHE A 104 -1.22 14.32 3.24
CA PHE A 104 -1.96 13.37 2.42
C PHE A 104 -1.14 12.11 2.12
N LYS A 105 0.10 12.28 1.64
CA LYS A 105 1.01 11.15 1.39
C LYS A 105 1.22 10.33 2.65
N GLU A 106 1.49 10.98 3.79
CA GLU A 106 1.68 10.31 5.07
C GLU A 106 0.46 9.46 5.45
N ASN A 107 -0.74 10.02 5.34
CA ASN A 107 -2.00 9.31 5.61
C ASN A 107 -2.18 8.09 4.70
N MET A 108 -1.87 8.23 3.41
CA MET A 108 -1.96 7.13 2.44
C MET A 108 -0.92 6.03 2.76
N VAL A 109 0.32 6.39 3.05
CA VAL A 109 1.37 5.42 3.43
C VAL A 109 1.01 4.69 4.72
N ARG A 110 0.58 5.43 5.74
CA ARG A 110 0.13 4.89 7.03
C ARG A 110 -0.98 3.85 6.81
N ARG A 111 -2.00 4.20 6.03
CA ARG A 111 -3.10 3.28 5.73
C ARG A 111 -2.67 2.06 4.92
N ASN A 112 -1.75 2.23 3.96
CA ASN A 112 -1.22 1.11 3.20
C ASN A 112 -0.53 0.10 4.11
N ILE A 113 0.35 0.59 5.00
CA ILE A 113 1.03 -0.24 6.00
C ILE A 113 0.02 -0.97 6.90
N ASP A 114 -1.04 -0.28 7.36
CA ASP A 114 -2.08 -0.90 8.17
C ASP A 114 -2.82 -2.04 7.43
N LEU A 115 -3.11 -1.87 6.14
CA LEU A 115 -3.74 -2.89 5.32
C LEU A 115 -2.81 -4.08 5.08
N GLU A 116 -1.52 -3.83 4.83
CA GLU A 116 -0.51 -4.88 4.69
C GLU A 116 -0.37 -5.69 5.99
N LEU A 117 -0.31 -5.02 7.16
CA LEU A 117 -0.27 -5.69 8.47
C LEU A 117 -1.52 -6.53 8.74
N GLN A 118 -2.71 -6.04 8.35
CA GLN A 118 -3.96 -6.80 8.45
C GLN A 118 -3.91 -8.05 7.55
N ALA A 119 -3.46 -7.92 6.31
CA ALA A 119 -3.32 -9.04 5.38
C ALA A 119 -2.35 -10.10 5.91
N LEU A 120 -1.18 -9.67 6.40
CA LEU A 120 -0.20 -10.55 7.04
C LEU A 120 -0.77 -11.29 8.25
N THR A 121 -1.52 -10.59 9.10
CA THR A 121 -2.19 -11.19 10.27
C THR A 121 -3.19 -12.26 9.87
N LEU A 122 -3.96 -12.04 8.79
CA LEU A 122 -4.92 -13.02 8.28
C LEU A 122 -4.21 -14.27 7.72
N LEU A 123 -3.12 -14.08 6.96
CA LEU A 123 -2.31 -15.18 6.43
C LEU A 123 -1.68 -16.01 7.56
N GLN A 124 -1.12 -15.37 8.60
CA GLN A 124 -0.55 -16.06 9.76
C GLN A 124 -1.59 -16.91 10.50
N LYS A 125 -2.81 -16.38 10.69
CA LYS A 125 -3.93 -17.12 11.30
C LYS A 125 -4.32 -18.34 10.47
N GLN A 126 -4.34 -18.21 9.14
CA GLN A 126 -4.64 -19.34 8.24
C GLN A 126 -3.55 -20.42 8.25
N MET A 127 -2.28 -20.03 8.41
CA MET A 127 -1.14 -20.95 8.47
C MET A 127 -0.85 -21.51 9.87
N GLY A 128 -1.76 -21.34 10.84
CA GLY A 128 -1.66 -21.93 12.17
C GLY A 128 -0.51 -21.40 13.04
N HIS A 129 0.10 -20.26 12.68
CA HIS A 129 1.16 -19.64 13.46
C HIS A 129 0.55 -18.74 14.54
N SER A 130 0.86 -19.01 15.82
CA SER A 130 0.45 -18.13 16.92
C SER A 130 1.24 -16.81 16.89
N PRO A 131 0.61 -15.68 17.26
CA PRO A 131 1.31 -14.40 17.30
C PRO A 131 2.17 -14.37 18.56
N ASN A 132 3.48 -14.55 18.42
CA ASN A 132 4.42 -14.14 19.46
C ASN A 132 5.60 -13.41 18.81
N VAL A 133 5.38 -12.15 18.49
CA VAL A 133 6.46 -11.19 18.26
C VAL A 133 6.73 -10.57 19.62
N TYR A 134 7.91 -10.86 20.18
CA TYR A 134 8.44 -10.43 21.48
C TYR A 134 8.13 -11.29 22.72
N ASP A 135 8.78 -12.45 22.81
CA ASP A 135 9.24 -12.95 24.11
C ASP A 135 10.75 -13.26 24.06
N LYS A 136 11.56 -12.32 24.57
CA LYS A 136 12.96 -12.57 24.89
C LYS A 136 12.99 -13.38 26.18
N GLY A 137 12.81 -14.70 26.07
CA GLY A 137 13.22 -15.63 27.12
C GLY A 137 12.20 -16.66 27.52
N SER A 138 11.93 -17.65 26.67
CA SER A 138 11.79 -19.03 27.13
C SER A 138 11.95 -20.01 25.98
N VAL A 139 12.93 -20.90 26.14
CA VAL A 139 13.23 -22.00 25.22
C VAL A 139 12.23 -23.13 25.48
N SER A 140 11.69 -23.68 24.40
CA SER A 140 11.21 -25.07 24.19
C SER A 140 9.76 -25.17 23.72
N ARG A 141 9.55 -25.04 22.40
CA ARG A 141 8.55 -25.86 21.68
C ARG A 141 8.82 -25.90 20.17
N ASP A 142 9.40 -27.02 19.77
CA ASP A 142 9.28 -27.68 18.46
C ASP A 142 9.53 -26.85 17.18
N THR A 143 10.81 -26.58 16.90
CA THR A 143 11.30 -25.95 15.66
C THR A 143 11.56 -26.94 14.51
N GLY A 144 11.22 -28.23 14.67
CA GLY A 144 11.56 -29.28 13.70
C GLY A 144 10.80 -29.21 12.37
N ALA A 145 9.53 -28.78 12.39
CA ALA A 145 8.66 -28.83 11.21
C ALA A 145 8.93 -27.72 10.18
N ILE A 146 9.34 -26.53 10.65
CA ILE A 146 9.61 -25.37 9.77
C ILE A 146 10.97 -25.52 9.06
N GLY A 147 11.97 -26.09 9.73
CA GLY A 147 13.30 -26.33 9.15
C GLY A 147 13.28 -27.38 8.03
N ASN A 148 12.46 -28.43 8.16
CA ASN A 148 12.34 -29.46 7.13
C ASN A 148 11.66 -28.93 5.86
N SER A 149 10.63 -28.10 5.99
CA SER A 149 9.90 -27.55 4.83
C SER A 149 10.79 -26.65 3.98
N ARG A 150 11.69 -25.87 4.61
CA ARG A 150 12.64 -25.02 3.91
C ARG A 150 13.72 -25.81 3.15
N LYS A 151 14.27 -26.86 3.77
CA LYS A 151 15.27 -27.71 3.12
C LYS A 151 14.71 -28.46 1.91
N ILE A 152 13.47 -28.96 2.01
CA ILE A 152 12.81 -29.65 0.90
C ILE A 152 12.62 -28.70 -0.29
N LEU A 153 12.24 -27.44 -0.04
CA LEU A 153 12.09 -26.44 -1.09
C LEU A 153 13.44 -26.06 -1.73
N GLU A 154 14.47 -25.84 -0.91
CA GLU A 154 15.83 -25.51 -1.40
C GLU A 154 16.41 -26.65 -2.26
N GLU A 155 16.23 -27.92 -1.86
CA GLU A 155 16.65 -29.09 -2.64
C GLU A 155 15.88 -29.23 -3.98
N GLU A 156 14.60 -28.86 -4.00
CA GLU A 156 13.80 -28.90 -5.22
C GLU A 156 14.14 -27.76 -6.20
N GLU A 157 14.44 -26.57 -5.69
CA GLU A 157 14.95 -25.45 -6.48
C GLU A 157 16.30 -25.77 -7.12
N GLU A 158 17.24 -26.37 -6.37
CA GLU A 158 18.55 -26.75 -6.88
C GLU A 158 18.44 -27.79 -8.01
N ARG A 159 17.55 -28.79 -7.85
CA ARG A 159 17.26 -29.78 -8.90
C ARG A 159 16.71 -29.16 -10.17
N LEU A 160 15.81 -28.18 -10.05
CA LEU A 160 15.22 -27.51 -11.21
C LEU A 160 16.27 -26.65 -11.94
N LEU A 161 17.13 -25.96 -11.20
CA LEU A 161 18.23 -25.18 -11.77
C LEU A 161 19.23 -26.07 -12.52
N GLU A 162 19.60 -27.22 -11.95
CA GLU A 162 20.53 -28.15 -12.58
C GLU A 162 19.98 -28.74 -13.89
N GLU A 163 18.68 -29.10 -13.92
CA GLU A 163 18.02 -29.60 -15.12
C GLU A 163 17.99 -28.55 -16.24
N VAL A 164 17.69 -27.28 -15.91
CA VAL A 164 17.68 -26.18 -16.88
C VAL A 164 19.08 -25.94 -17.47
N VAL A 165 20.12 -25.96 -16.64
CA VAL A 165 21.51 -25.81 -17.10
C VAL A 165 21.87 -26.93 -18.08
N LYS A 166 21.56 -28.18 -17.72
CA LYS A 166 21.86 -29.34 -18.57
C LYS A 166 21.11 -29.29 -19.90
N GLN A 167 19.85 -28.89 -19.90
CA GLN A 167 19.08 -28.72 -21.14
C GLN A 167 19.65 -27.61 -22.02
N SER A 168 20.04 -26.48 -21.42
CA SER A 168 20.66 -25.36 -22.13
C SER A 168 22.00 -25.76 -22.77
N GLU A 169 22.85 -26.48 -22.03
CA GLU A 169 24.13 -26.98 -22.54
C GLU A 169 23.94 -27.96 -23.71
N ALA A 170 23.00 -28.90 -23.58
CA ALA A 170 22.70 -29.86 -24.63
C ALA A 170 22.17 -29.17 -25.90
N GLN A 171 21.29 -28.18 -25.74
CA GLN A 171 20.77 -27.38 -26.86
C GLN A 171 21.89 -26.58 -27.55
N TYR A 172 22.78 -25.95 -26.77
CA TYR A 172 23.91 -25.19 -27.31
C TYR A 172 24.88 -26.08 -28.08
N GLN A 173 25.20 -27.26 -27.55
CA GLN A 173 26.08 -28.22 -28.22
C GLN A 173 25.46 -28.75 -29.52
N LEU A 174 24.17 -29.06 -29.51
CA LEU A 174 23.46 -29.49 -30.71
C LEU A 174 23.46 -28.40 -31.78
N GLN A 175 23.11 -27.17 -31.41
CA GLN A 175 23.12 -26.04 -32.33
C GLN A 175 24.50 -25.84 -32.95
N ARG A 176 25.55 -25.85 -32.12
CA ARG A 176 26.92 -25.72 -32.60
C ARG A 176 27.33 -26.83 -33.56
N SER A 177 26.93 -28.07 -33.31
CA SER A 177 27.21 -29.18 -34.22
C SER A 177 26.50 -29.05 -35.57
N LEU A 178 25.27 -28.53 -35.57
CA LEU A 178 24.51 -28.26 -36.78
C LEU A 178 25.16 -27.14 -37.59
N ASP A 179 25.57 -26.06 -36.91
CA ASP A 179 26.26 -24.94 -37.55
C ASP A 179 27.61 -25.38 -38.18
N ASP A 180 28.36 -26.24 -37.48
CA ASP A 180 29.61 -26.80 -37.99
C ASP A 180 29.39 -27.73 -39.20
N GLU A 181 28.34 -28.57 -39.18
CA GLU A 181 27.96 -29.42 -40.32
C GLU A 181 27.51 -28.60 -41.53
N GLU A 182 26.72 -27.55 -41.32
CA GLU A 182 26.27 -26.65 -42.38
C GLU A 182 27.46 -25.93 -43.02
N LEU A 183 28.41 -25.43 -42.22
CA LEU A 183 29.63 -24.79 -42.70
C LEU A 183 30.48 -25.75 -43.56
N GLN A 184 30.62 -27.01 -43.15
CA GLN A 184 31.34 -28.02 -43.93
C GLN A 184 30.68 -28.27 -45.30
N ARG A 185 29.34 -28.37 -45.34
CA ARG A 185 28.59 -28.56 -46.60
C ARG A 185 28.78 -27.37 -47.54
N LEU A 186 28.75 -26.14 -47.02
CA LEU A 186 28.97 -24.93 -47.81
C LEU A 186 30.40 -24.86 -48.38
N ILE A 187 31.40 -25.24 -47.58
CA ILE A 187 32.81 -25.31 -48.03
C ILE A 187 32.99 -26.36 -49.14
N GLU A 188 32.30 -27.50 -49.06
CA GLU A 188 32.40 -28.55 -50.07
C GLU A 188 31.69 -28.20 -51.38
N GLN A 189 30.55 -27.50 -51.31
CA GLN A 189 29.87 -26.95 -52.50
C GLN A 189 30.72 -25.88 -53.21
N ALA A 190 31.42 -25.03 -52.46
CA ALA A 190 32.28 -23.99 -53.03
C ALA A 190 33.57 -24.53 -53.71
N LYS A 191 33.89 -25.82 -53.51
CA LYS A 191 35.06 -26.48 -54.13
C LYS A 191 34.74 -27.25 -55.42
N ARG A 192 33.47 -27.32 -55.82
CA ARG A 192 33.03 -27.86 -57.13
C ARG A 192 32.94 -26.76 -58.16
#